data_AF-A0AAV5DGL0-F1
#
_entry.id   AF-A0AAV5DGL0-F1
#
_cell.length_a   1.000
_cell.length_b   1.000
_cell.length_c   1.000
_cell.angle_alpha   90.00
_cell.angle_beta   90.00
_cell.angle_gamma   90.00
#
_symmetry.space_group_name_H-M   'P 1'
#
loop_
_entity.id
_entity.type
_entity.pdbx_description
1 polymer ?
#
loop_
_entity_poly.entity_id
_entity_poly.type
_entity_poly.pdbx_seq_one_letter_code
_entity_poly.pdbx_strand_id
1 'polypeptide(L)'
;MNSLQLMAAIPRADIYFRINEKLNALGPQLQYSKIMDVALDKAIKEIIGPVIQRSVTIASRTTKELILKDYAMESDDGAISRSAHLMVGTLAGSLAHVTSKEPLRVALLSHLRSLLQNLISNSENTEQIIQLLINDNLDLGCALIETVATRKVALSEAYAFFMAFTSSIRISLTSIL
;
A
#
# COMPACT_ATOMS: atom_id res chain seq x y z
N MET A 1 11.33 -2.04 10.69
CA MET A 1 10.03 -1.36 10.89
C MET A 1 8.98 -2.41 11.19
N ASN A 2 8.31 -2.31 12.34
CA ASN A 2 7.20 -3.20 12.69
C ASN A 2 5.89 -2.70 12.07
N SER A 3 4.85 -3.54 12.01
CA SER A 3 3.56 -3.19 11.40
C SER A 3 2.89 -1.97 12.03
N LEU A 4 3.14 -1.70 13.32
CA LEU A 4 2.58 -0.53 14.04
C LEU A 4 3.06 0.80 13.46
N GLN A 5 4.34 0.91 13.10
CA GLN A 5 4.87 2.13 12.48
C GLN A 5 4.27 2.38 11.08
N LEU A 6 3.96 1.30 10.35
CA LEU A 6 3.32 1.41 9.02
C LEU A 6 1.85 1.84 9.14
N MET A 7 1.14 1.32 10.15
CA MET A 7 -0.25 1.74 10.43
C MET A 7 -0.35 3.23 10.77
N ALA A 8 0.64 3.78 11.50
CA ALA A 8 0.67 5.20 11.84
C ALA A 8 0.81 6.13 10.61
N ALA A 9 1.28 5.61 9.47
CA ALA A 9 1.46 6.39 8.24
C ALA A 9 0.18 6.45 7.37
N ILE A 10 -0.88 5.72 7.74
CA ILE A 10 -2.15 5.71 7.01
C ILE A 10 -2.86 7.06 7.20
N PRO A 11 -3.24 7.77 6.12
CA PRO A 11 -3.95 9.05 6.22
C PRO A 11 -5.42 8.83 6.60
N ARG A 12 -5.69 8.74 7.90
CA ARG A 12 -7.05 8.46 8.42
C ARG A 12 -8.08 9.56 8.11
N ALA A 13 -7.65 10.79 7.85
CA ALA A 13 -8.54 11.90 7.51
C ALA A 13 -9.29 11.71 6.17
N ASP A 14 -8.78 10.84 5.30
CA ASP A 14 -9.30 10.63 3.94
C ASP A 14 -10.11 9.33 3.80
N ILE A 15 -10.42 8.65 4.92
CA ILE A 15 -11.13 7.38 4.90
C ILE A 15 -12.64 7.63 4.89
N TYR A 16 -13.26 7.40 3.73
CA TYR A 16 -14.70 7.45 3.55
C TYR A 16 -15.20 6.10 3.01
N PHE A 17 -15.89 5.35 3.87
CA PHE A 17 -16.46 4.06 3.49
C PHE A 17 -17.69 4.23 2.62
N ARG A 18 -17.74 3.48 1.50
CA ARG A 18 -18.93 3.35 0.68
C ARG A 18 -19.82 2.27 1.28
N ILE A 19 -21.00 2.67 1.74
CA ILE A 19 -22.01 1.76 2.29
C ILE A 19 -23.18 1.68 1.31
N ASN A 20 -23.39 0.50 0.74
CA ASN A 20 -24.46 0.26 -0.22
C ASN A 20 -25.85 0.41 0.41
N GLU A 21 -26.77 1.13 -0.23
CA GLU A 21 -28.15 1.28 0.27
C GLU A 21 -28.88 -0.06 0.39
N LYS A 22 -28.51 -1.06 -0.42
CA LYS A 22 -29.06 -2.43 -0.33
C LYS A 22 -28.84 -3.06 1.05
N LEU A 23 -27.80 -2.64 1.78
CA LEU A 23 -27.52 -3.11 3.15
C LEU A 23 -28.58 -2.66 4.16
N ASN A 24 -29.29 -1.55 3.90
CA ASN A 24 -30.39 -1.10 4.75
C ASN A 24 -31.59 -2.07 4.71
N ALA A 25 -31.77 -2.78 3.59
CA ALA A 25 -32.83 -3.78 3.45
C ALA A 25 -32.45 -5.14 4.04
N LEU A 26 -31.14 -5.39 4.25
CA LEU A 26 -30.60 -6.69 4.65
C LEU A 26 -30.43 -6.87 6.18
N GLY A 27 -30.59 -5.81 6.98
CA GLY A 27 -30.51 -5.87 8.44
C GLY A 27 -30.79 -4.54 9.17
N PRO A 28 -30.92 -4.53 10.51
CA PRO A 28 -31.06 -3.30 11.30
C PRO A 28 -29.91 -2.34 11.02
N GLN A 29 -30.06 -1.04 11.35
CA GLN A 29 -29.04 0.03 11.16
C GLN A 29 -27.74 -0.27 11.95
N LEU A 30 -27.02 -1.30 11.53
CA LEU A 30 -25.68 -1.61 11.93
C LEU A 30 -24.82 -0.46 11.44
N GLN A 31 -23.88 -0.05 12.28
CA GLN A 31 -22.90 0.97 11.92
C GLN A 31 -21.86 0.31 11.02
N TYR A 32 -22.27 -0.11 9.80
CA TYR A 32 -21.45 -0.82 8.83
C TYR A 32 -20.14 -0.08 8.56
N SER A 33 -20.16 1.25 8.55
CA SER A 33 -18.96 2.09 8.48
C SER A 33 -17.97 1.79 9.61
N LYS A 34 -18.42 1.70 10.87
CA LYS A 34 -17.56 1.35 12.01
C LYS A 34 -17.05 -0.08 11.96
N ILE A 35 -17.90 -1.02 11.52
CA ILE A 35 -17.49 -2.42 11.38
C ILE A 35 -16.43 -2.54 10.30
N MET A 36 -16.63 -1.86 9.17
CA MET A 36 -15.69 -1.82 8.07
C MET A 36 -14.37 -1.16 8.49
N ASP A 37 -14.42 -0.08 9.27
CA ASP A 37 -13.24 0.60 9.82
C ASP A 37 -12.38 -0.36 10.65
N VAL A 38 -13.00 -1.05 11.62
CA VAL A 38 -12.30 -2.03 12.46
C VAL A 38 -11.77 -3.21 11.64
N ALA A 39 -12.55 -3.72 10.69
CA ALA A 39 -12.14 -4.83 9.85
C ALA A 39 -10.96 -4.45 8.94
N LEU A 40 -11.00 -3.25 8.37
CA LEU A 40 -9.95 -2.73 7.49
C LEU A 40 -8.65 -2.52 8.27
N ASP A 41 -8.71 -1.90 9.46
CA ASP A 41 -7.53 -1.68 10.29
C ASP A 41 -6.85 -3.02 10.66
N LYS A 42 -7.64 -4.04 11.01
CA LYS A 42 -7.11 -5.39 11.29
C LYS A 42 -6.50 -6.04 10.05
N ALA A 43 -7.22 -6.02 8.92
CA ALA A 43 -6.79 -6.63 7.68
C ALA A 43 -5.50 -5.99 7.13
N ILE A 44 -5.42 -4.65 7.12
CA ILE A 44 -4.22 -3.95 6.67
C ILE A 44 -3.04 -4.28 7.59
N LYS A 45 -3.22 -4.21 8.92
CA LYS A 45 -2.13 -4.49 9.88
C LYS A 45 -1.52 -5.88 9.69
N GLU A 46 -2.33 -6.86 9.31
CA GLU A 46 -1.92 -8.24 9.05
C GLU A 46 -1.00 -8.34 7.82
N ILE A 47 -1.31 -7.64 6.73
CA ILE A 47 -0.65 -7.84 5.43
C ILE A 47 0.37 -6.75 5.06
N ILE A 48 0.31 -5.58 5.69
CA ILE A 48 1.04 -4.37 5.24
C ILE A 48 2.56 -4.56 5.26
N GLY A 49 3.09 -5.30 6.25
CA GLY A 49 4.52 -5.59 6.37
C GLY A 49 5.11 -6.30 5.14
N PRO A 50 4.70 -7.54 4.84
CA PRO A 50 5.25 -8.31 3.72
C PRO A 50 4.97 -7.67 2.35
N VAL A 51 3.77 -7.10 2.15
CA VAL A 51 3.42 -6.42 0.89
C VAL A 51 4.38 -5.26 0.62
N ILE A 52 4.52 -4.36 1.59
CA ILE A 52 5.38 -3.18 1.41
C ILE A 52 6.85 -3.58 1.28
N GLN A 53 7.34 -4.54 2.06
CA GLN A 53 8.73 -4.99 1.96
C GLN A 53 9.06 -5.50 0.55
N ARG A 54 8.20 -6.34 -0.03
CA ARG A 54 8.42 -6.90 -1.37
C ARG A 54 8.36 -5.81 -2.44
N SER A 55 7.32 -4.97 -2.42
CA SER A 55 7.12 -3.92 -3.42
C SER A 55 8.25 -2.90 -3.44
N VAL A 56 8.68 -2.42 -2.26
CA VAL A 56 9.81 -1.47 -2.15
C VAL A 56 11.11 -2.10 -2.64
N THR A 57 11.36 -3.38 -2.33
CA THR A 57 12.59 -4.06 -2.78
C THR A 57 12.66 -4.15 -4.30
N ILE A 58 11.56 -4.55 -4.95
CA ILE A 58 11.47 -4.64 -6.41
C ILE A 58 11.64 -3.24 -7.01
N ALA A 59 10.87 -2.26 -6.50
CA ALA A 59 10.88 -0.90 -7.01
C ALA A 59 12.27 -0.25 -6.93
N SER A 60 12.98 -0.41 -5.80
CA SER A 60 14.33 0.13 -5.63
C SER A 60 15.33 -0.48 -6.60
N ARG A 61 15.25 -1.79 -6.86
CA ARG A 61 16.12 -2.45 -7.84
C ARG A 61 15.85 -1.96 -9.25
N THR A 62 14.57 -1.93 -9.66
CA THR A 62 14.19 -1.45 -10.99
C THR A 62 14.58 0.01 -11.19
N THR A 63 14.32 0.87 -10.20
CA THR A 63 14.67 2.30 -10.28
C THR A 63 16.17 2.50 -10.40
N LYS A 64 16.97 1.73 -9.67
CA LYS A 64 18.44 1.79 -9.78
C LYS A 64 18.91 1.55 -11.21
N GLU A 65 18.46 0.46 -11.83
CA GLU A 65 18.88 0.11 -13.19
C GLU A 65 18.41 1.15 -14.23
N LEU A 66 17.19 1.68 -14.08
CA LEU A 66 16.66 2.70 -14.98
C LEU A 66 17.42 4.04 -14.84
N ILE A 67 17.63 4.51 -13.61
CA ILE A 67 18.31 5.78 -13.37
C ILE A 67 19.77 5.70 -13.82
N LEU A 68 20.49 4.61 -13.53
CA LEU A 68 21.88 4.46 -13.99
C LEU A 68 21.99 4.50 -15.52
N LYS A 69 21.02 3.93 -16.23
CA LYS A 69 21.01 3.89 -17.69
C LYS A 69 20.62 5.23 -18.30
N ASP A 70 19.52 5.82 -17.83
CA ASP A 70 18.92 7.01 -18.46
C ASP A 70 19.61 8.32 -18.02
N TYR A 71 20.31 8.32 -16.88
CA TYR A 71 20.99 9.50 -16.32
C TYR A 71 22.52 9.39 -16.30
N ALA A 72 23.10 8.47 -17.07
CA ALA A 72 24.56 8.26 -17.10
C ALA A 72 25.36 9.53 -17.46
N MET A 73 24.82 10.38 -18.33
CA MET A 73 25.44 11.63 -18.80
C MET A 73 24.87 12.90 -18.14
N GLU A 74 23.84 12.77 -17.31
CA GLU A 74 23.33 13.90 -16.54
C GLU A 74 24.43 14.38 -15.59
N SER A 75 24.48 15.67 -15.27
CA SER A 75 25.46 16.27 -14.35
C SER A 75 24.81 16.90 -13.12
N ASP A 76 23.52 17.25 -13.18
CA ASP A 76 22.75 17.71 -12.01
C ASP A 76 22.35 16.53 -11.11
N ASP A 77 23.11 16.33 -10.02
CA ASP A 77 22.80 15.32 -9.00
C ASP A 77 21.42 15.56 -8.35
N GLY A 78 20.96 16.81 -8.29
CA GLY A 78 19.62 17.15 -7.83
C GLY A 78 18.54 16.61 -8.76
N ALA A 79 18.73 16.68 -10.08
CA ALA A 79 17.79 16.13 -11.05
C ALA A 79 17.69 14.61 -10.93
N ILE A 80 18.83 13.93 -10.81
CA ILE A 80 18.88 12.47 -10.62
C ILE A 80 18.18 12.06 -9.34
N SER A 81 18.48 12.75 -8.23
CA SER A 81 17.89 12.46 -6.93
C SER A 81 16.37 12.60 -6.95
N ARG A 82 15.84 13.70 -7.53
CA ARG A 82 14.39 13.93 -7.69
C ARG A 82 13.74 12.86 -8.56
N SER A 83 14.31 12.56 -9.72
CA SER A 83 13.78 11.55 -10.64
C SER A 83 13.76 10.16 -10.03
N ALA A 84 14.85 9.77 -9.37
CA ALA A 84 14.93 8.50 -8.67
C ALA A 84 13.88 8.40 -7.56
N HIS A 85 13.71 9.46 -6.77
CA HIS A 85 12.74 9.50 -5.68
C HIS A 85 11.30 9.33 -6.17
N LEU A 86 10.93 10.09 -7.20
CA LEU A 86 9.60 10.00 -7.81
C LEU A 86 9.36 8.61 -8.40
N MET A 87 10.31 8.10 -9.19
CA MET A 87 10.19 6.80 -9.85
C MET A 87 10.02 5.65 -8.85
N VAL A 88 10.87 5.60 -7.82
CA VAL A 88 10.82 4.52 -6.84
C VAL A 88 9.55 4.57 -5.99
N GLY A 89 9.08 5.78 -5.64
CA GLY A 89 7.84 5.98 -4.90
C GLY A 89 6.64 5.51 -5.71
N THR A 90 6.49 5.99 -6.95
CA THR A 90 5.40 5.60 -7.84
C THR A 90 5.40 4.09 -8.10
N LEU A 91 6.57 3.51 -8.40
CA LEU A 91 6.68 2.08 -8.69
C LEU A 91 6.35 1.21 -7.47
N ALA A 92 6.86 1.58 -6.28
CA ALA A 92 6.55 0.86 -5.05
C ALA A 92 5.06 0.92 -4.70
N GLY A 93 4.45 2.10 -4.85
CA GLY A 93 3.02 2.32 -4.65
C GLY A 93 2.17 1.44 -5.57
N SER A 94 2.38 1.53 -6.88
CA SER A 94 1.62 0.75 -7.86
C SER A 94 1.79 -0.76 -7.68
N LEU A 95 3.01 -1.23 -7.37
CA LEU A 95 3.24 -2.65 -7.06
C LEU A 95 2.52 -3.07 -5.78
N ALA A 96 2.55 -2.27 -4.72
CA ALA A 96 1.86 -2.56 -3.47
C ALA A 96 0.33 -2.62 -3.65
N HIS A 97 -0.25 -1.70 -4.42
CA HIS A 97 -1.68 -1.67 -4.72
C HIS A 97 -2.13 -3.03 -5.31
N VAL A 98 -1.54 -3.42 -6.44
CA VAL A 98 -1.93 -4.66 -7.15
C VAL A 98 -1.64 -5.90 -6.32
N THR A 99 -0.50 -5.92 -5.61
CA THR A 99 -0.10 -7.06 -4.77
C THR A 99 -1.02 -7.23 -3.56
N SER A 100 -1.53 -6.13 -2.99
CA SER A 100 -2.38 -6.16 -1.80
C SER A 100 -3.80 -6.65 -2.06
N LYS A 101 -4.29 -6.60 -3.30
CA LYS A 101 -5.71 -6.78 -3.62
C LYS A 101 -6.27 -8.13 -3.18
N GLU A 102 -5.57 -9.21 -3.52
CA GLU A 102 -5.96 -10.57 -3.11
C GLU A 102 -5.83 -10.80 -1.59
N PRO A 103 -4.66 -10.60 -0.97
CA PRO A 103 -4.51 -10.86 0.47
C PRO A 103 -5.41 -9.96 1.33
N LEU A 104 -5.65 -8.71 0.91
CA LEU A 104 -6.56 -7.81 1.63
C LEU A 104 -8.00 -8.34 1.60
N ARG A 105 -8.46 -8.86 0.45
CA ARG A 105 -9.81 -9.41 0.33
C ARG A 105 -10.01 -10.62 1.24
N VAL A 106 -9.02 -11.52 1.29
CA VAL A 106 -9.04 -12.70 2.16
C VAL A 106 -9.06 -12.30 3.63
N ALA A 107 -8.21 -11.35 4.03
CA ALA A 107 -8.17 -10.86 5.41
C ALA A 107 -9.47 -10.14 5.80
N LEU A 108 -10.01 -9.28 4.93
CA LEU A 108 -11.30 -8.61 5.15
C LEU A 108 -12.44 -9.61 5.32
N LEU A 109 -12.50 -10.64 4.47
CA LEU A 109 -13.50 -11.70 4.57
C LEU A 109 -13.46 -12.39 5.93
N SER A 110 -12.27 -12.73 6.42
CA SER A 110 -12.08 -13.33 7.74
C SER A 110 -12.52 -12.40 8.88
N HIS A 111 -12.04 -11.16 8.89
CA HIS A 111 -12.34 -10.19 9.96
C HIS A 111 -13.81 -9.75 9.98
N LEU A 112 -14.43 -9.54 8.80
CA LEU A 112 -15.84 -9.19 8.71
C LEU A 112 -16.76 -10.33 9.14
N ARG A 113 -16.45 -11.59 8.77
CA ARG A 113 -17.20 -12.75 9.28
C ARG A 113 -17.17 -12.81 10.81
N SER A 114 -15.99 -12.66 11.40
CA SER A 114 -15.85 -12.68 12.86
C SER A 114 -16.62 -11.54 13.54
N LEU A 115 -16.60 -10.33 12.99
CA LEU A 115 -17.30 -9.18 13.57
C LEU A 115 -18.82 -9.29 13.42
N LEU A 116 -19.31 -9.76 12.26
CA LEU A 116 -20.75 -9.83 11.97
C LEU A 116 -21.42 -11.07 12.58
N GLN A 117 -20.72 -12.18 12.75
CA GLN A 117 -21.26 -13.37 13.42
C GLN A 117 -21.66 -13.09 14.88
N ASN A 118 -20.99 -12.13 15.54
CA ASN A 118 -21.34 -11.69 16.88
C ASN A 118 -22.60 -10.79 16.91
N LEU A 119 -23.05 -10.30 15.76
CA LEU A 119 -24.10 -9.27 15.64
C LEU A 119 -25.36 -9.77 14.93
N ILE A 120 -25.24 -10.77 14.05
CA ILE A 120 -26.32 -11.25 13.19
C ILE A 120 -26.47 -12.77 13.32
N SER A 121 -27.63 -13.22 13.79
CA SER A 121 -27.93 -14.65 13.97
C SER A 121 -28.36 -15.37 12.68
N ASN A 122 -28.69 -14.63 11.60
CA ASN A 122 -29.09 -15.19 10.30
C ASN A 122 -27.89 -15.29 9.34
N SER A 123 -27.55 -16.52 8.93
CA SER A 123 -26.34 -16.82 8.16
C SER A 123 -26.39 -16.41 6.68
N GLU A 124 -27.54 -16.49 6.00
CA GLU A 124 -27.62 -16.20 4.56
C GLU A 124 -27.36 -14.72 4.21
N ASN A 125 -28.00 -13.79 4.92
CA ASN A 125 -27.80 -12.35 4.67
C ASN A 125 -26.39 -11.88 5.04
N THR A 126 -25.74 -12.56 6.00
CA THR A 126 -24.42 -12.17 6.50
C THR A 126 -23.37 -12.25 5.40
N GLU A 127 -23.35 -13.33 4.62
CA GLU A 127 -22.37 -13.47 3.53
C GLU A 127 -22.60 -12.42 2.44
N GLN A 128 -23.86 -12.16 2.08
CA GLN A 128 -24.20 -11.12 1.10
C GLN A 128 -23.76 -9.72 1.56
N ILE A 129 -23.95 -9.39 2.84
CA ILE A 129 -23.49 -8.13 3.44
C ILE A 129 -21.97 -8.01 3.34
N ILE A 130 -21.24 -9.08 3.69
CA ILE A 130 -19.77 -9.09 3.64
C ILE A 130 -19.26 -8.84 2.23
N GLN A 131 -19.82 -9.53 1.24
CA GLN A 131 -19.42 -9.38 -0.16
C GLN A 131 -19.64 -7.94 -0.66
N LEU A 132 -20.77 -7.31 -0.31
CA LEU A 132 -21.02 -5.91 -0.65
C LEU A 132 -20.00 -4.96 -0.01
N LEU A 133 -19.74 -5.11 1.30
CA LEU A 133 -18.77 -4.28 2.02
C LEU A 133 -17.36 -4.39 1.43
N ILE A 134 -16.93 -5.61 1.12
CA ILE A 134 -15.62 -5.85 0.52
C ILE A 134 -15.56 -5.23 -0.88
N ASN A 135 -16.51 -5.52 -1.75
CA ASN A 135 -16.49 -5.04 -3.13
C ASN A 135 -16.49 -3.51 -3.20
N ASP A 136 -17.24 -2.84 -2.31
CA ASP A 136 -17.36 -1.38 -2.32
C ASP A 136 -16.11 -0.67 -1.73
N ASN A 137 -15.29 -1.36 -0.92
CA ASN A 137 -14.21 -0.74 -0.13
C ASN A 137 -12.82 -1.38 -0.33
N LEU A 138 -12.69 -2.43 -1.13
CA LEU A 138 -11.40 -3.11 -1.35
C LEU A 138 -10.35 -2.18 -1.98
N ASP A 139 -10.74 -1.42 -3.00
CA ASP A 139 -9.82 -0.51 -3.70
C ASP A 139 -9.37 0.66 -2.79
N LEU A 140 -10.24 1.11 -1.86
CA LEU A 140 -9.86 2.07 -0.82
C LEU A 140 -8.72 1.51 0.04
N GLY A 141 -8.87 0.29 0.54
CA GLY A 141 -7.82 -0.35 1.34
C GLY A 141 -6.51 -0.55 0.58
N CYS A 142 -6.58 -0.89 -0.71
CA CYS A 142 -5.40 -0.98 -1.58
C CYS A 142 -4.72 0.39 -1.74
N ALA A 143 -5.49 1.46 -1.94
CA ALA A 143 -4.98 2.83 -2.04
C ALA A 143 -4.30 3.33 -0.75
N LEU A 144 -4.80 2.91 0.42
CA LEU A 144 -4.15 3.21 1.70
C LEU A 144 -2.78 2.50 1.80
N ILE A 145 -2.71 1.22 1.44
CA ILE A 145 -1.45 0.45 1.44
C ILE A 145 -0.46 1.05 0.44
N GLU A 146 -0.92 1.41 -0.75
CA GLU A 146 -0.15 2.13 -1.78
C GLU A 146 0.46 3.41 -1.21
N THR A 147 -0.34 4.25 -0.55
CA THR A 147 0.12 5.51 0.03
C THR A 147 1.24 5.28 1.05
N VAL A 148 1.09 4.27 1.91
CA VAL A 148 2.13 3.92 2.89
C VAL A 148 3.39 3.40 2.18
N ALA A 149 3.25 2.59 1.14
CA ALA A 149 4.37 2.07 0.36
C ALA A 149 5.17 3.20 -0.30
N THR A 150 4.49 4.12 -1.00
CA THR A 150 5.08 5.28 -1.66
C THR A 150 5.87 6.15 -0.66
N ARG A 151 5.29 6.44 0.50
CA ARG A 151 5.94 7.26 1.55
C ARG A 151 7.12 6.55 2.22
N LYS A 152 7.07 5.22 2.35
CA LYS A 152 8.16 4.47 3.01
C LYS A 152 9.47 4.55 2.24
N VAL A 153 9.42 4.63 0.90
CA VAL A 153 10.66 4.59 0.12
C VAL A 153 11.59 5.75 0.45
N ALA A 154 11.03 6.93 0.73
CA ALA A 154 11.74 8.12 1.18
C ALA A 154 12.64 7.88 2.41
N LEU A 155 12.30 6.89 3.23
CA LEU A 155 12.97 6.55 4.48
C LEU A 155 13.85 5.30 4.37
N SER A 156 13.92 4.65 3.20
CA SER A 156 14.68 3.41 3.06
C SER A 156 16.17 3.68 2.87
N GLU A 157 17.01 3.01 3.68
CA GLU A 157 18.48 3.05 3.57
C GLU A 157 18.98 2.68 2.16
N ALA A 158 18.21 1.85 1.44
CA ALA A 158 18.50 1.47 0.06
C ALA A 158 18.53 2.68 -0.89
N TYR A 159 17.71 3.71 -0.66
CA TYR A 159 17.74 4.95 -1.44
C TYR A 159 18.97 5.80 -1.12
N ALA A 160 19.33 5.93 0.17
CA ALA A 160 20.55 6.63 0.60
C ALA A 160 21.82 5.96 0.03
N PHE A 161 21.88 4.63 0.07
CA PHE A 161 22.97 3.86 -0.53
C PHE A 161 23.01 4.01 -2.06
N PHE A 162 21.84 4.05 -2.72
CA PHE A 162 21.75 4.28 -4.16
C PHE A 162 22.30 5.66 -4.58
N MET A 163 21.90 6.74 -3.88
CA MET A 163 22.43 8.10 -4.11
C MET A 163 23.94 8.17 -3.89
N ALA A 164 24.48 7.46 -2.90
CA ALA A 164 25.92 7.37 -2.69
C ALA A 164 26.63 6.61 -3.84
N PHE A 165 25.98 5.60 -4.41
CA PHE A 165 26.57 4.77 -5.47
C PHE A 165 26.57 5.44 -6.85
N THR A 166 25.57 6.25 -7.17
CA THR A 166 25.52 7.02 -8.43
C THR A 166 26.71 7.98 -8.55
N SER A 167 27.10 8.64 -7.45
CA SER A 167 28.28 9.51 -7.42
C SER A 167 29.58 8.72 -7.63
N SER A 168 29.68 7.49 -7.10
CA SER A 168 30.87 6.66 -7.18
C SER A 168 31.06 5.98 -8.55
N ILE A 169 29.98 5.57 -9.23
CA ILE A 169 30.05 5.01 -10.59
C ILE A 169 30.39 6.10 -11.62
N ARG A 170 29.88 7.32 -11.45
CA ARG A 170 30.17 8.43 -12.37
C ARG A 170 31.68 8.71 -12.42
N ILE A 171 32.37 8.71 -11.28
CA ILE A 171 33.83 8.87 -11.20
C ILE A 171 34.56 7.82 -12.06
N SER A 172 34.13 6.56 -12.03
CA SER A 172 34.76 5.49 -12.82
C SER A 172 34.48 5.61 -14.32
N LEU A 173 33.29 6.05 -14.73
CA LEU A 173 32.95 6.22 -16.15
C LEU A 173 33.58 7.47 -16.78
N THR A 174 33.70 8.58 -16.04
CA THR A 174 34.41 9.78 -16.51
C THR A 174 35.92 9.63 -16.52
N SER A 175 36.48 8.64 -15.83
CA SER A 175 37.92 8.35 -15.84
C SER A 175 38.36 7.46 -17.02
N ILE A 176 37.40 6.99 -17.84
CA ILE A 176 37.63 6.08 -18.98
C ILE A 176 37.37 6.76 -20.33
N LEU A 177 36.83 7.98 -20.34
CA LEU A 177 36.68 8.86 -21.50
C LEU A 177 37.70 10.00 -21.43
#